data_AF-A0A7Y7QYC2-F1
#
_entry.id   AF-A0A7Y7QYC2-F1
#
_cell.length_a   1.000
_cell.length_b   1.000
_cell.length_c   1.000
_cell.angle_alpha   90.00
_cell.angle_beta   90.00
_cell.angle_gamma   90.00
#
_symmetry.space_group_name_H-M   'P 1'
#
loop_
_entity.id
_entity.type
_entity.pdbx_description
1 polymer ?
#
loop_
_entity_poly.entity_id
_entity_poly.type
_entity_poly.pdbx_seq_one_letter_code
_entity_poly.pdbx_strand_id
1 'polypeptide(L)' 'MSRSFRDLADDERGQALVRSMITLSHDLGYRVVAEGVETAAAAAILAELECEEAQGYYFARPMEEEALRLWLVASP' A
#
# COMPACT_ATOMS: atom_id res chain seq x y z
N MET A 1 -1.97 -7.20 -3.31
CA MET A 1 -2.72 -7.77 -2.16
C MET A 1 -3.98 -6.96 -1.98
N SER A 2 -5.15 -7.54 -2.21
CA SER A 2 -6.43 -6.83 -2.15
C SER A 2 -7.04 -6.90 -0.74
N ARG A 3 -6.63 -6.02 0.17
CA ARG A 3 -7.20 -5.85 1.54
C ARG A 3 -7.20 -4.37 1.93
N SER A 4 -8.28 -3.85 2.51
CA SER A 4 -8.24 -2.48 3.06
C SER A 4 -7.25 -2.37 4.22
N PHE A 5 -6.40 -1.36 4.20
CA PHE A 5 -5.39 -1.08 5.23
C PHE A 5 -5.76 0.09 6.15
N ARG A 6 -7.00 0.58 6.10
CA ARG A 6 -7.45 1.76 6.87
C ARG A 6 -7.03 1.70 8.34
N ASP A 7 -7.28 0.57 8.99
CA ASP A 7 -7.10 0.39 10.44
C ASP A 7 -5.82 -0.41 10.77
N LEU A 8 -4.89 -0.55 9.82
CA LEU A 8 -3.68 -1.38 9.99
C LEU A 8 -2.85 -0.94 11.20
N ALA A 9 -2.82 0.37 11.50
CA ALA A 9 -2.04 0.92 12.61
C ALA A 9 -2.47 0.38 13.98
N ASP A 10 -3.76 0.08 14.14
CA ASP A 10 -4.35 -0.37 15.41
C ASP A 10 -4.65 -1.88 15.42
N ASP A 11 -4.35 -2.61 14.34
CA ASP A 11 -4.60 -4.06 14.19
C ASP A 11 -3.30 -4.87 14.19
N GLU A 12 -2.77 -5.18 15.38
CA GLU A 12 -1.53 -5.98 15.55
C GLU A 12 -1.59 -7.34 14.85
N ARG A 13 -2.77 -8.00 14.87
CA ARG A 13 -2.97 -9.28 14.19
C ARG A 13 -2.91 -9.10 12.68
N GLY A 14 -3.52 -8.02 12.18
CA GLY A 14 -3.43 -7.60 10.79
C GLY A 14 -2.00 -7.36 10.35
N GLN A 15 -1.22 -6.63 11.15
CA GLN A 15 0.20 -6.39 10.86
C GLN A 15 1.01 -7.69 10.81
N ALA A 16 0.79 -8.62 11.73
CA ALA A 16 1.47 -9.92 11.72
C ALA A 16 1.14 -10.75 10.47
N LEU A 17 -0.12 -10.73 10.03
CA LEU A 17 -0.56 -11.40 8.80
C LEU A 17 0.08 -10.77 7.56
N VAL A 18 0.05 -9.43 7.48
CA VAL A 18 0.62 -8.66 6.37
C VAL A 18 2.13 -8.91 6.26
N ARG A 19 2.86 -8.87 7.38
CA ARG A 19 4.28 -9.22 7.43
C ARG A 19 4.54 -10.62 6.88
N SER A 20 3.75 -11.61 7.32
CA SER A 20 3.91 -13.00 6.86
C SER A 20 3.66 -13.14 5.35
N MET A 21 2.67 -12.42 4.81
CA MET A 21 2.39 -12.42 3.37
C MET A 21 3.50 -11.77 2.56
N ILE A 22 4.07 -10.66 3.05
CA ILE A 22 5.19 -9.98 2.41
C ILE A 22 6.42 -10.89 2.39
N THR A 23 6.81 -11.45 3.54
CA THR A 23 7.94 -12.38 3.64
C THR A 23 7.78 -13.57 2.69
N LEU A 24 6.61 -14.21 2.67
CA LEU A 24 6.35 -15.32 1.75
C LEU A 24 6.48 -14.90 0.28
N SER A 25 6.00 -13.71 -0.07
CA SER A 25 6.09 -13.20 -1.45
C SER A 25 7.54 -12.96 -1.85
N HIS A 26 8.35 -12.38 -0.96
CA HIS A 26 9.79 -12.17 -1.17
C HIS A 26 10.56 -13.50 -1.29
N ASP A 27 10.25 -14.49 -0.44
CA ASP A 27 10.87 -15.82 -0.51
C ASP A 27 10.59 -16.54 -1.84
N LEU A 28 9.46 -16.21 -2.48
CA LEU A 28 9.08 -16.70 -3.80
C LEU A 28 9.62 -15.83 -4.95
N GLY A 29 10.35 -14.76 -4.66
CA GLY A 29 10.92 -13.84 -5.65
C GLY A 29 9.90 -12.89 -6.29
N TYR A 30 8.75 -12.65 -5.64
CA TYR A 30 7.74 -11.71 -6.09
C TYR A 30 7.85 -10.36 -5.38
N ARG A 31 7.46 -9.30 -6.08
CA ARG A 31 7.24 -7.96 -5.52
C ARG A 31 5.82 -7.85 -4.98
N VAL A 32 5.63 -7.02 -3.96
CA VAL A 32 4.34 -6.85 -3.29
C VAL A 32 3.75 -5.47 -3.57
N VAL A 33 2.48 -5.48 -3.97
CA VAL A 33 1.64 -4.27 -4.04
C VAL A 33 0.61 -4.33 -2.92
N ALA A 34 0.57 -3.34 -2.05
CA ALA A 34 -0.48 -3.16 -1.06
C ALA A 34 -1.61 -2.29 -1.62
N GLU A 35 -2.78 -2.87 -1.89
CA GLU A 35 -3.94 -2.13 -2.42
C GLU A 35 -4.88 -1.73 -1.29
N GLY A 36 -5.47 -0.53 -1.33
CA GLY A 36 -6.41 -0.05 -0.32
C GLY A 36 -5.76 0.72 0.84
N VAL A 37 -4.64 1.40 0.59
CA VAL A 37 -3.96 2.27 1.56
C VAL A 37 -4.66 3.64 1.65
N GLU A 38 -5.23 3.94 2.81
CA GLU A 38 -6.06 5.15 3.01
C GLU A 38 -5.49 6.13 4.03
N THR A 39 -4.48 5.74 4.81
CA THR A 39 -3.90 6.58 5.86
C THR A 39 -2.38 6.61 5.75
N ALA A 40 -1.78 7.73 6.17
CA ALA A 40 -0.32 7.88 6.25
C ALA A 40 0.31 6.85 7.20
N ALA A 41 -0.37 6.52 8.30
CA ALA A 41 0.09 5.53 9.27
C ALA A 41 0.16 4.13 8.65
N ALA A 42 -0.86 3.74 7.88
CA ALA A 42 -0.84 2.47 7.17
C ALA A 42 0.28 2.42 6.11
N ALA A 43 0.50 3.52 5.37
CA ALA A 43 1.58 3.63 4.39
C ALA A 43 2.97 3.48 5.06
N ALA A 44 3.18 4.13 6.20
CA ALA A 44 4.42 4.04 6.96
C ALA A 44 4.69 2.60 7.44
N ILE A 45 3.68 1.93 7.99
CA ILE A 45 3.82 0.53 8.42
C ILE A 45 4.14 -0.38 7.23
N LEU A 46 3.47 -0.21 6.09
CA LEU A 46 3.76 -1.01 4.89
C LEU A 46 5.19 -0.79 4.40
N ALA A 47 5.71 0.44 4.46
CA ALA A 47 7.10 0.75 4.13
C ALA A 47 8.09 0.10 5.12
N GLU A 48 7.79 0.13 6.43
CA GLU A 48 8.59 -0.57 7.46
C GLU A 48 8.59 -2.09 7.29
N LEU A 49 7.52 -2.64 6.71
CA LEU A 49 7.42 -4.06 6.35
C LEU A 49 8.07 -4.38 5.00
N GLU A 50 8.77 -3.44 4.38
CA GLU A 50 9.46 -3.59 3.09
C GLU A 50 8.52 -3.90 1.91
N CYS A 51 7.26 -3.47 1.96
CA CYS A 51 6.36 -3.52 0.81
C CYS A 51 6.77 -2.48 -0.24
N GLU A 52 7.00 -2.89 -1.48
CA GLU A 52 7.63 -2.02 -2.48
C GLU A 52 6.66 -1.08 -3.17
N GLU A 53 5.40 -1.48 -3.31
CA GLU A 53 4.38 -0.69 -3.99
C GLU A 53 3.12 -0.59 -3.14
N ALA A 54 2.44 0.55 -3.25
CA ALA A 54 1.19 0.80 -2.54
C ALA A 54 0.22 1.59 -3.40
N GLN A 55 -1.06 1.26 -3.29
CA GLN A 55 -2.15 1.92 -3.99
C GLN A 55 -3.28 2.22 -3.00
N GLY A 56 -3.87 3.41 -3.08
CA GLY A 56 -5.10 3.74 -2.39
C GLY A 56 -5.34 5.23 -2.26
N TYR A 57 -6.44 5.59 -1.60
CA TYR A 57 -6.90 6.98 -1.50
C TYR A 57 -5.95 7.90 -0.73
N TYR A 58 -5.01 7.33 0.02
CA TYR A 58 -3.93 8.12 0.62
C TYR A 58 -3.07 8.81 -0.45
N PHE A 59 -2.78 8.11 -1.56
CA PHE A 59 -1.95 8.64 -2.65
C PHE A 59 -2.79 9.46 -3.62
N ALA A 60 -3.88 8.87 -4.10
CA ALA A 60 -4.78 9.50 -5.05
C ALA A 60 -6.13 8.78 -5.09
N ARG A 61 -7.20 9.53 -5.36
CA ARG A 61 -8.48 8.92 -5.74
C ARG A 61 -8.45 8.51 -7.22
N PRO A 62 -9.23 7.50 -7.64
CA PRO A 62 -9.51 7.24 -9.05
C PRO A 62 -9.94 8.53 -9.73
N MET A 63 -9.37 8.78 -10.90
CA MET A 63 -9.55 10.02 -11.63
C MET A 63 -9.54 9.75 -13.13
N GLU A 64 -10.14 10.65 -13.89
CA GLU A 64 -10.11 10.61 -15.36
C GLU A 64 -8.68 10.80 -15.89
N GLU A 65 -8.46 10.38 -17.14
CA GLU A 65 -7.14 10.42 -17.79
C GLU A 65 -6.46 11.79 -17.68
N GLU A 66 -7.19 12.87 -17.94
CA GLU A 66 -6.65 14.23 -17.91
C GLU A 66 -6.14 14.61 -16.52
N ALA A 67 -6.89 14.26 -15.48
CA ALA A 67 -6.47 14.50 -14.10
C ALA A 67 -5.27 13.63 -13.72
N LEU A 68 -5.22 12.39 -14.21
CA LEU A 68 -4.07 11.49 -13.99
C LEU A 68 -2.80 12.07 -14.59
N ARG A 69 -2.87 12.58 -15.83
CA ARG A 69 -1.72 13.22 -16.50
C ARG A 69 -1.17 14.40 -15.67
N LEU A 70 -2.05 15.25 -15.16
CA LEU A 70 -1.66 16.37 -14.30
C LEU A 70 -1.04 15.89 -12.98
N TRP A 71 -1.63 14.87 -12.36
CA TRP A 71 -1.14 14.30 -11.12
C TRP A 71 0.26 13.68 -11.25
N LEU A 72 0.52 12.94 -12.34
CA LEU A 72 1.83 12.32 -12.63
C LEU A 72 2.97 13.34 -12.80
N VAL A 73 2.66 14.54 -13.27
CA VAL A 73 3.66 15.62 -13.43
C VAL A 73 3.90 16.35 -12.11
N ALA A 74 2.87 16.45 -11.27
CA ALA A 74 2.92 17.21 -10.01
C ALA A 74 3.39 16.39 -8.80
N SER A 75 3.30 15.06 -8.87
CA SER A 75 3.56 14.15 -7.75
C SER A 75 4.72 13.20 -8.13
N PRO A 76 5.94 13.40 -7.60
CA PRO A 76 7.07 12.51 -7.83
C PRO A 76 6.97 11.20 -7.03
#